data_AF-A0A811L7Q5-F1
#
_entry.id   AF-A0A811L7Q5-F1
#
_cell.length_a   1.000
_cell.length_b   1.000
_cell.length_c   1.000
_cell.angle_alpha   90.00
_cell.angle_beta   90.00
_cell.angle_gamma   90.00
#
_symmetry.space_group_name_H-M   'P 1'
#
loop_
_entity.id
_entity.type
_entity.pdbx_description
1 polymer ?
#
loop_
_entity_poly.entity_id
_entity_poly.type
_entity_poly.pdbx_seq_one_letter_code
_entity_poly.pdbx_strand_id
1 'polypeptide(L)'
;MTVHRAVKRFEELRHDCDRPRSGRPASVNTVANRQMIKKRFKRNPRTPVRKMAWETLIKESTLKRIVEKKLKMKPYKLKKVQKLTEENKAVRFERCKLLQQRAAGQK
;
A
#
# COMPACT_ATOMS: atom_id res chain seq x y z
N MET A 1 28.58 -25.38 -16.53
CA MET A 1 28.22 -25.85 -15.17
C MET A 1 28.96 -27.15 -14.93
N THR A 2 29.75 -27.27 -13.85
CA THR A 2 30.40 -28.55 -13.52
C THR A 2 29.48 -29.39 -12.65
N VAL A 3 29.51 -30.71 -12.82
CA VAL A 3 28.69 -31.67 -12.04
C VAL A 3 28.86 -31.46 -10.54
N HIS A 4 30.10 -31.27 -10.08
CA HIS A 4 30.40 -30.95 -8.67
C HIS A 4 29.68 -29.69 -8.15
N ARG A 5 29.64 -28.60 -8.94
CA ARG A 5 28.92 -27.37 -8.55
C ARG A 5 27.41 -27.58 -8.49
N ALA A 6 26.86 -28.45 -9.34
CA ALA A 6 25.44 -28.78 -9.34
C ALA A 6 25.06 -29.63 -8.11
N VAL A 7 25.85 -30.67 -7.80
CA VAL A 7 25.66 -31.52 -6.61
C VAL A 7 25.76 -30.68 -5.33
N LYS A 8 26.82 -29.90 -5.17
CA LYS A 8 26.99 -29.00 -4.02
C LYS A 8 25.83 -28.00 -3.88
N ARG A 9 25.36 -27.42 -4.99
CA ARG A 9 24.22 -26.50 -4.99
C ARG A 9 22.94 -27.19 -4.54
N PHE A 10 22.70 -28.42 -4.98
CA PHE A 10 21.53 -29.21 -4.60
C PHE A 10 21.58 -29.63 -3.12
N GLU A 11 22.75 -30.02 -2.61
CA GLU A 11 22.95 -30.35 -1.20
C GLU A 11 22.67 -29.15 -0.28
N GLU A 12 23.07 -27.94 -0.68
CA GLU A 12 22.85 -26.71 0.08
C GLU A 12 21.40 -26.21 0.01
N LEU A 13 20.82 -26.11 -1.20
CA LEU A 13 19.51 -25.47 -1.41
C LEU A 13 18.33 -26.45 -1.27
N ARG A 14 18.61 -27.77 -1.34
CA ARG A 14 17.60 -28.85 -1.40
C ARG A 14 16.60 -28.72 -2.55
N HIS A 15 16.98 -27.96 -3.57
CA HIS A 15 16.24 -27.82 -4.83
C HIS A 15 17.22 -27.55 -5.97
N ASP A 16 16.76 -27.80 -7.20
CA ASP A 16 17.54 -27.66 -8.43
C ASP A 16 17.57 -26.22 -8.99
N CYS A 17 16.71 -25.34 -8.47
CA CYS A 17 16.64 -23.93 -8.89
C CYS A 17 17.96 -23.17 -8.67
N ASP A 18 18.18 -22.15 -9.50
CA ASP A 18 19.30 -21.22 -9.37
C ASP A 18 19.27 -20.47 -8.01
N ARG A 19 20.46 -20.13 -7.51
CA ARG A 19 20.58 -19.25 -6.34
C ARG A 19 19.96 -17.88 -6.64
N PRO A 20 19.37 -17.21 -5.63
CA PRO A 20 18.90 -15.84 -5.80
C PRO A 20 20.07 -14.95 -6.22
N ARG A 21 19.93 -14.29 -7.37
CA ARG A 21 20.94 -13.38 -7.90
C ARG A 21 20.83 -12.04 -7.17
N SER A 22 21.97 -11.44 -6.82
CA SER A 22 22.05 -10.16 -6.10
C SER A 22 21.44 -8.98 -6.86
N GLY A 23 21.31 -9.08 -8.19
CA GLY A 23 20.65 -8.09 -9.03
C GLY A 23 21.28 -6.69 -8.95
N ARG A 24 20.73 -5.73 -9.69
CA ARG A 24 21.15 -4.32 -9.59
C ARG A 24 20.44 -3.65 -8.41
N PRO A 25 21.15 -2.90 -7.54
CA PRO A 25 20.50 -2.15 -6.47
C PRO A 25 19.56 -1.09 -7.04
N ALA A 26 18.43 -0.88 -6.36
CA ALA A 26 17.48 0.14 -6.77
C ALA A 26 17.94 1.54 -6.35
N SER A 27 18.14 2.44 -7.31
CA SER A 27 18.57 3.83 -7.04
C SER A 27 17.44 4.72 -6.52
N VAL A 28 16.25 4.64 -7.13
CA VAL A 28 15.10 5.51 -6.78
C VAL A 28 14.13 4.83 -5.82
N ASN A 29 13.96 3.51 -5.90
CA ASN A 29 13.05 2.75 -5.05
C ASN A 29 13.68 2.38 -3.70
N THR A 30 14.22 3.38 -3.01
CA THR A 30 14.84 3.21 -1.69
C THR A 30 13.78 3.11 -0.59
N VAL A 31 14.17 2.66 0.61
CA VAL A 31 13.29 2.66 1.78
C VAL A 31 12.85 4.09 2.14
N ALA A 32 13.79 5.05 2.09
CA ALA A 32 13.52 6.46 2.38
C ALA A 32 12.46 7.04 1.44
N ASN A 33 12.61 6.85 0.13
CA ASN A 33 11.64 7.36 -0.85
C ASN A 33 10.26 6.72 -0.67
N ARG A 34 10.21 5.42 -0.38
CA ARG A 34 8.94 4.73 -0.08
C ARG A 34 8.23 5.33 1.13
N GLN A 35 8.96 5.61 2.21
CA GLN A 35 8.38 6.21 3.41
C GLN A 35 7.93 7.65 3.16
N MET A 36 8.72 8.45 2.45
CA MET A 36 8.35 9.81 2.06
C MET A 36 7.05 9.83 1.25
N ILE A 37 6.97 9.01 0.21
CA ILE A 37 5.77 8.89 -0.65
C ILE A 37 4.55 8.45 0.19
N LYS A 38 4.72 7.44 1.05
CA LYS A 38 3.66 6.96 1.94
C LYS A 38 3.14 8.07 2.86
N LYS A 39 4.04 8.87 3.45
CA LYS A 39 3.69 10.01 4.31
C LYS A 39 2.94 11.09 3.52
N ARG A 40 3.36 11.42 2.28
CA ARG A 40 2.65 12.41 1.44
C ARG A 40 1.23 11.98 1.12
N PHE A 41 1.03 10.73 0.67
CA PHE A 41 -0.33 10.22 0.41
C PHE A 41 -1.17 10.11 1.69
N LYS A 42 -0.57 9.83 2.85
CA LYS A 42 -1.30 9.82 4.13
C LYS A 42 -1.81 11.23 4.50
N ARG A 43 -1.01 12.28 4.25
CA ARG A 43 -1.41 13.68 4.51
C ARG A 43 -2.48 14.16 3.54
N ASN A 44 -2.30 13.88 2.24
CA ASN A 44 -3.27 14.23 1.22
C ASN A 44 -3.50 13.05 0.26
N PRO A 45 -4.52 12.21 0.50
CA PRO A 45 -4.80 11.04 -0.32
C PRO A 45 -5.38 11.39 -1.70
N ARG A 46 -5.83 12.63 -1.91
CA ARG A 46 -6.39 13.10 -3.18
C ARG A 46 -5.33 13.60 -4.17
N THR A 47 -4.07 13.70 -3.75
CA THR A 47 -2.98 14.15 -4.62
C THR A 47 -2.79 13.17 -5.78
N PRO A 48 -2.80 13.62 -7.03
CA PRO A 48 -2.53 12.74 -8.17
C PRO A 48 -1.05 12.35 -8.21
N VAL A 49 -0.78 11.11 -8.62
CA VAL A 49 0.57 10.54 -8.76
C VAL A 49 1.48 11.45 -9.61
N ARG A 50 0.94 12.00 -10.71
CA ARG A 50 1.65 12.95 -11.59
C ARG A 50 2.12 14.21 -10.87
N LYS A 51 1.28 14.82 -10.02
CA LYS A 51 1.67 16.01 -9.26
C LYS A 51 2.77 15.68 -8.25
N MET A 52 2.65 14.55 -7.57
CA MET A 52 3.68 14.10 -6.64
C MET A 52 5.02 13.79 -7.33
N ALA A 53 4.97 13.20 -8.52
CA ALA A 53 6.15 12.97 -9.35
C ALA A 53 6.89 14.27 -9.67
N TRP A 54 6.14 15.30 -10.06
CA TRP A 54 6.67 16.65 -10.28
C TRP A 54 7.30 17.25 -9.01
N GLU A 55 6.61 17.16 -7.87
CA GLU A 55 7.10 17.70 -6.60
C GLU A 55 8.30 16.94 -6.00
N THR A 56 8.49 15.68 -6.37
CA THR A 56 9.56 14.83 -5.83
C THR A 56 10.70 14.61 -6.83
N LEU A 57 10.58 15.17 -8.04
CA LEU A 57 11.52 14.97 -9.15
C LEU A 57 11.76 13.49 -9.50
N ILE A 58 10.80 12.63 -9.15
CA ILE A 58 10.82 11.20 -9.48
C ILE A 58 9.95 11.00 -10.71
N LYS A 59 10.47 10.27 -11.71
CA LYS A 59 9.68 9.92 -12.90
C LYS A 59 8.35 9.27 -12.50
N GLU A 60 7.25 9.72 -13.12
CA GLU A 60 5.90 9.28 -12.79
C GLU A 60 5.74 7.75 -12.85
N SER A 61 6.31 7.10 -13.86
CA SER A 61 6.26 5.64 -14.01
C SER A 61 6.89 4.90 -12.83
N THR A 62 7.99 5.42 -12.29
CA THR A 62 8.67 4.88 -11.11
C THR A 62 7.82 5.10 -9.86
N LEU A 63 7.27 6.30 -9.70
CA LEU A 63 6.42 6.61 -8.55
C LEU A 63 5.16 5.75 -8.53
N LYS A 64 4.50 5.58 -9.68
CA LYS A 64 3.37 4.65 -9.86
C LYS A 64 3.73 3.22 -9.48
N ARG A 65 4.87 2.71 -9.96
CA ARG A 65 5.37 1.36 -9.62
C ARG A 65 5.62 1.21 -8.12
N ILE A 66 6.17 2.23 -7.46
CA ILE A 66 6.38 2.23 -6.01
C ILE A 66 5.03 2.15 -5.28
N VAL A 67 4.07 3.01 -5.65
CA VAL A 67 2.74 3.09 -5.03
C VAL A 67 2.00 1.75 -5.17
N GLU A 68 1.95 1.19 -6.38
CA GLU A 68 1.19 -0.02 -6.66
C GLU A 68 1.86 -1.29 -6.16
N LYS A 69 3.17 -1.47 -6.42
CA LYS A 69 3.86 -2.75 -6.16
C LYS A 69 4.50 -2.82 -4.78
N LYS A 70 5.00 -1.70 -4.25
CA LYS A 70 5.72 -1.69 -2.96
C LYS A 70 4.84 -1.22 -1.81
N LEU A 71 4.05 -0.16 -2.01
CA LEU A 71 3.13 0.34 -1.00
C LEU A 71 1.75 -0.33 -1.03
N LYS A 72 1.44 -1.08 -2.10
CA LYS A 72 0.15 -1.76 -2.33
C LYS A 72 -1.05 -0.82 -2.19
N MET A 73 -0.85 0.47 -2.48
CA MET A 73 -1.91 1.47 -2.44
C MET A 73 -2.76 1.38 -3.70
N LYS A 74 -4.04 1.69 -3.57
CA LYS A 74 -4.98 1.78 -4.68
C LYS A 74 -5.44 3.23 -4.84
N PRO A 75 -5.67 3.69 -6.08
CA PRO A 75 -6.26 5.01 -6.30
C PRO A 75 -7.57 5.15 -5.54
N TYR A 76 -7.76 6.29 -4.88
CA TYR A 76 -9.01 6.59 -4.19
C TYR A 76 -10.12 6.81 -5.24
N LYS A 77 -11.15 5.96 -5.21
CA LYS A 77 -12.35 6.14 -6.04
C LYS A 77 -13.35 7.00 -5.27
N LEU A 78 -13.69 8.17 -5.80
CA LEU A 78 -14.74 9.02 -5.24
C LEU A 78 -16.08 8.29 -5.35
N LYS A 79 -16.77 8.14 -4.22
CA LYS A 79 -18.16 7.65 -4.17
C LYS A 79 -19.06 8.84 -3.84
N LYS A 80 -20.19 8.95 -4.54
CA LYS A 80 -21.24 9.91 -4.19
C LYS A 80 -21.93 9.41 -2.91
N VAL A 81 -21.98 10.26 -1.91
CA VAL A 81 -22.65 9.99 -0.63
C VAL A 81 -23.49 11.21 -0.24
N GLN A 82 -24.52 10.99 0.58
CA GLN A 82 -25.32 12.10 1.13
C GLN A 82 -24.44 12.98 2.02
N LYS A 83 -24.52 14.31 1.84
CA LYS A 83 -23.88 15.26 2.76
C LYS A 83 -24.70 15.30 4.05
N LEU A 84 -24.10 14.93 5.17
CA LEU A 84 -24.74 14.94 6.48
C LEU A 84 -24.46 16.26 7.21
N THR A 85 -25.50 16.84 7.81
CA THR A 85 -25.38 17.90 8.81
C THR A 85 -24.91 17.30 10.15
N GLU A 86 -24.42 18.13 11.07
CA GLU A 86 -23.99 17.66 12.39
C GLU A 86 -25.16 17.04 13.19
N GLU A 87 -26.34 17.65 13.12
CA GLU A 87 -27.57 17.09 13.70
C GLU A 87 -27.89 15.70 13.15
N ASN A 88 -27.81 15.53 11.82
CA ASN A 88 -28.03 14.24 11.17
C ASN A 88 -27.02 13.17 11.62
N LYS A 89 -25.77 13.55 11.93
CA LYS A 89 -24.77 12.62 12.46
C LYS A 89 -25.10 12.20 13.89
N ALA A 90 -25.50 13.15 14.74
CA ALA A 90 -25.88 12.87 16.13
C ALA A 90 -27.08 11.92 16.20
N VAL A 91 -28.15 12.20 15.46
CA VAL A 91 -29.34 11.32 15.41
C VAL A 91 -28.99 9.92 14.91
N ARG A 92 -28.15 9.82 13.87
CA ARG A 92 -27.69 8.53 13.35
C ARG A 92 -26.86 7.75 14.38
N PHE A 93 -25.98 8.43 15.12
CA PHE A 93 -25.15 7.81 16.15
C PHE A 93 -26.01 7.22 17.28
N GLU A 94 -26.94 8.01 17.83
CA GLU A 94 -27.83 7.55 18.91
C GLU A 94 -28.72 6.38 18.45
N ARG A 95 -29.29 6.46 17.24
CA ARG A 95 -30.05 5.34 16.67
C ARG A 95 -29.21 4.08 16.54
N CYS A 96 -27.98 4.17 16.03
CA CYS A 96 -27.09 3.02 15.92
C CYS A 96 -26.77 2.41 17.28
N LYS A 97 -26.54 3.25 18.31
CA LYS A 97 -26.27 2.80 19.68
C LYS A 97 -27.46 2.06 20.29
N LEU A 98 -28.67 2.62 20.16
CA LEU A 98 -29.92 1.98 20.62
C LEU A 98 -30.18 0.65 19.91
N LEU A 99 -29.95 0.58 18.59
CA LEU A 99 -30.08 -0.66 17.82
C LEU A 99 -29.09 -1.73 18.29
N GLN A 100 -27.86 -1.35 18.61
CA GLN A 100 -26.86 -2.27 19.15
C GLN A 100 -27.23 -2.78 20.55
N GLN A 101 -27.71 -1.92 21.45
CA GLN A 101 -28.15 -2.31 22.79
C GLN A 101 -29.35 -3.26 22.74
N ARG A 102 -30.34 -2.96 21.90
CA ARG A 102 -31.49 -3.84 21.65
C ARG A 102 -31.06 -5.20 21.10
N ALA A 103 -30.11 -5.23 20.17
CA ALA A 103 -29.58 -6.47 19.62
C ALA A 103 -28.81 -7.29 20.67
N ALA A 104 -28.17 -6.63 21.64
CA ALA A 104 -27.49 -7.27 22.76
C ALA A 104 -28.44 -7.76 23.88
N GLY A 105 -29.75 -7.52 23.75
CA GLY A 105 -30.75 -7.95 24.74
C GLY A 105 -30.72 -7.14 26.04
N GLN A 106 -29.97 -6.04 26.08
CA GLN A 106 -29.99 -5.11 27.21
C GLN A 106 -31.26 -4.26 27.08
N LYS A 107 -32.21 -4.50 27.98
CA LYS A 107 -33.43 -3.70 28.13
C LYS A 107 -33.13 -2.39 28.84
#